data_AF-A0A2N2RMU8-F1
#
_entry.id   AF-A0A2N2RMU8-F1
#
_cell.length_a   1.000
_cell.length_b   1.000
_cell.length_c   1.000
_cell.angle_alpha   90.00
_cell.angle_beta   90.00
_cell.angle_gamma   90.00
#
_symmetry.space_group_name_H-M   'P 1'
#
loop_
_entity.id
_entity.type
_entity.pdbx_description
1 polymer ?
#
loop_
_entity_poly.entity_id
_entity_poly.type
_entity_poly.pdbx_seq_one_letter_code
_entity_poly.pdbx_strand_id
1 'polypeptide(L)'
;MTTHYYNPVQIVQGAGALLSLPGLLRGRKAALVTFPEARALGIVAQLQSVLGSQLTQVIDQVTPNPDVAELAGTWEAFWREEADTEVVIAVGGGSAIDTAKALIVGNELNRFDDLLAGLSGQSQFAPTRFKTLIAVPTTAGTGSEVTPWATIWDRVRQKKYSLHLPQTWPTHAIIDPELMLSLPASVTVQSGLDALSHALESIWNVNANPVSDTFAVAAVRDILEVLPRLMQQLDCLELRGRMALAALKAGMAFSNTKTALAHSISYEMTLRYGLPHGIACSFPLPMVLERAIGKRADRDRVLEQAIGVPLATAPAHLAAFIESLGVKTRFSDYGVSEDEAEQMVLHAQDGARGKNFIGAATAETTA
;
A
#
# COMPACT_ATOMS: atom_id res chain seq x y z
N MET A 1 -3.69 -16.05 24.19
CA MET A 1 -4.00 -16.21 22.75
C MET A 1 -2.69 -16.26 21.99
N THR A 2 -2.53 -17.21 21.08
CA THR A 2 -1.35 -17.28 20.20
C THR A 2 -1.50 -16.24 19.09
N THR A 3 -0.48 -15.42 18.87
CA THR A 3 -0.43 -14.47 17.75
C THR A 3 0.61 -14.90 16.72
N HIS A 4 0.34 -14.70 15.44
CA HIS A 4 1.26 -15.03 14.35
C HIS A 4 1.69 -13.75 13.63
N TYR A 5 2.97 -13.68 13.28
CA TYR A 5 3.53 -12.64 12.43
C TYR A 5 4.39 -13.30 11.35
N TYR A 6 4.19 -12.92 10.10
CA TYR A 6 4.96 -13.41 8.98
C TYR A 6 5.24 -12.29 7.98
N ASN A 7 6.50 -12.20 7.54
CA ASN A 7 6.93 -11.39 6.41
C ASN A 7 8.21 -12.00 5.83
N PRO A 8 8.21 -12.53 4.60
CA PRO A 8 9.36 -13.20 4.00
C PRO A 8 10.29 -12.25 3.23
N VAL A 9 9.96 -10.95 3.16
CA VAL A 9 10.65 -10.02 2.27
C VAL A 9 12.00 -9.62 2.84
N GLN A 10 13.07 -9.79 2.05
CA GLN A 10 14.39 -9.27 2.40
C GLN A 10 14.46 -7.77 2.10
N ILE A 11 14.82 -6.96 3.10
CA ILE A 11 14.92 -5.50 2.95
C ILE A 11 16.35 -5.09 2.60
N VAL A 12 16.49 -4.26 1.56
CA VAL A 12 17.73 -3.55 1.21
C VAL A 12 17.43 -2.06 1.26
N GLN A 13 18.07 -1.31 2.15
CA GLN A 13 17.73 0.10 2.37
C GLN A 13 18.97 0.98 2.37
N GLY A 14 18.87 2.15 1.73
CA GLY A 14 19.93 3.15 1.70
C GLY A 14 19.87 3.99 0.42
N ALA A 15 20.48 5.18 0.46
CA ALA A 15 20.68 5.99 -0.75
C ALA A 15 21.54 5.21 -1.75
N GLY A 16 21.07 5.09 -2.99
CA GLY A 16 21.72 4.31 -4.03
C GLY A 16 21.54 2.79 -3.89
N ALA A 17 20.66 2.31 -3.00
CA ALA A 17 20.37 0.89 -2.83
C ALA A 17 19.89 0.22 -4.13
N LEU A 18 19.35 0.98 -5.10
CA LEU A 18 19.03 0.47 -6.44
C LEU A 18 20.24 -0.20 -7.12
N LEU A 19 21.47 0.27 -6.85
CA LEU A 19 22.70 -0.27 -7.42
C LEU A 19 23.05 -1.68 -6.93
N SER A 20 22.34 -2.21 -5.93
CA SER A 20 22.48 -3.60 -5.49
C SER A 20 21.83 -4.61 -6.45
N LEU A 21 20.96 -4.17 -7.36
CA LEU A 21 20.17 -5.02 -8.24
C LEU A 21 20.97 -6.09 -9.01
N PRO A 22 22.13 -5.78 -9.64
CA PRO A 22 22.90 -6.81 -10.35
C PRO A 22 23.29 -8.00 -9.46
N GLY A 23 23.65 -7.72 -8.20
CA GLY A 23 23.99 -8.74 -7.22
C GLY A 23 22.78 -9.58 -6.79
N LEU A 24 21.59 -8.99 -6.73
CA LEU A 24 20.33 -9.69 -6.42
C LEU A 24 19.83 -10.54 -7.59
N LEU A 25 20.05 -10.10 -8.83
CA LEU A 25 19.70 -10.86 -10.02
C LEU A 25 20.59 -12.08 -10.22
N ARG A 26 21.89 -11.99 -9.90
CA ARG A 26 22.86 -13.08 -10.09
C ARG A 26 22.89 -13.63 -11.52
N GLY A 27 22.77 -12.74 -12.52
CA GLY A 27 22.77 -13.11 -13.94
C GLY A 27 21.40 -13.48 -14.53
N ARG A 28 20.34 -13.55 -13.70
CA ARG A 28 18.98 -13.91 -14.15
C ARG A 28 18.37 -12.82 -15.03
N LYS A 29 17.57 -13.26 -16.01
CA LYS A 29 16.81 -12.36 -16.89
C LYS A 29 15.67 -11.68 -16.12
N ALA A 30 15.53 -10.38 -16.33
CA ALA A 30 14.58 -9.55 -15.62
C ALA A 30 13.75 -8.67 -16.57
N ALA A 31 12.48 -8.50 -16.23
CA ALA A 31 11.61 -7.48 -16.82
C ALA A 31 11.37 -6.35 -15.82
N LEU A 32 11.34 -5.12 -16.30
CA LEU A 32 11.00 -3.93 -15.53
C LEU A 32 9.51 -3.61 -15.67
N VAL A 33 8.83 -3.38 -14.55
CA VAL A 33 7.48 -2.81 -14.50
C VAL A 33 7.55 -1.44 -13.82
N THR A 34 7.12 -0.41 -14.53
CA THR A 34 7.22 0.98 -14.07
C THR A 34 6.13 1.86 -14.72
N PHE A 35 6.20 3.16 -14.48
CA PHE A 35 5.20 4.17 -14.87
C PHE A 35 5.73 5.09 -15.99
N PRO A 36 4.87 5.77 -16.76
CA PRO A 36 5.27 6.50 -17.97
C PRO A 36 6.36 7.56 -17.73
N GLU A 37 6.29 8.28 -16.62
CA GLU A 37 7.23 9.35 -16.27
C GLU A 37 8.62 8.82 -15.90
N ALA A 38 8.78 7.52 -15.63
CA ALA A 38 10.06 6.91 -15.22
C ALA A 38 11.16 7.08 -16.28
N ARG A 39 10.81 7.22 -17.57
CA ARG A 39 11.79 7.55 -18.62
C ARG A 39 12.32 8.96 -18.48
N ALA A 40 11.43 9.94 -18.31
CA ALA A 40 11.81 11.34 -18.14
C ALA A 40 12.60 11.58 -16.85
N LEU A 41 12.32 10.78 -15.81
CA LEU A 41 13.05 10.77 -14.54
C LEU A 41 14.40 10.04 -14.61
N GLY A 42 14.76 9.42 -15.74
CA GLY A 42 16.04 8.73 -15.91
C GLY A 42 16.12 7.34 -15.25
N ILE A 43 15.06 6.88 -14.58
CA ILE A 43 15.00 5.57 -13.88
C ILE A 43 15.23 4.43 -14.87
N VAL A 44 14.56 4.47 -16.03
CA VAL A 44 14.70 3.43 -17.06
C VAL A 44 16.12 3.38 -17.61
N ALA A 45 16.71 4.56 -17.89
CA ALA A 45 18.08 4.65 -18.39
C ALA A 45 19.11 4.12 -17.36
N GLN A 46 18.92 4.44 -16.09
CA GLN A 46 19.76 3.93 -15.00
C GLN A 46 19.68 2.40 -14.91
N LEU A 47 18.47 1.82 -14.96
CA LEU A 47 18.29 0.36 -14.93
C LEU A 47 18.88 -0.33 -16.16
N GLN A 48 18.72 0.24 -17.36
CA GLN A 48 19.37 -0.25 -18.56
C GLN A 48 20.90 -0.24 -18.42
N SER A 49 21.46 0.84 -17.86
CA SER A 49 22.90 0.94 -17.62
C SER A 49 23.41 -0.06 -16.57
N VAL A 50 22.63 -0.31 -15.51
CA VAL A 50 23.02 -1.17 -14.39
C VAL A 50 22.85 -2.66 -14.73
N LEU A 51 21.81 -3.01 -15.47
CA LEU A 51 21.44 -4.40 -15.75
C LEU A 51 21.95 -4.91 -17.10
N GLY A 52 22.18 -4.01 -18.07
CA GLY A 52 22.62 -4.37 -19.41
C GLY A 52 21.70 -5.41 -20.06
N SER A 53 22.27 -6.49 -20.57
CA SER A 53 21.54 -7.57 -21.25
C SER A 53 20.66 -8.43 -20.32
N GLN A 54 20.74 -8.26 -18.99
CA GLN A 54 19.82 -8.93 -18.06
C GLN A 54 18.42 -8.32 -18.11
N LEU A 55 18.28 -7.04 -18.47
CA LEU A 55 16.98 -6.39 -18.63
C LEU A 55 16.42 -6.72 -20.01
N THR A 56 15.51 -7.68 -20.08
CA THR A 56 14.97 -8.19 -21.36
C THR A 56 13.76 -7.39 -21.84
N GLN A 57 12.96 -6.87 -20.91
CA GLN A 57 11.72 -6.18 -21.23
C GLN A 57 11.48 -4.97 -20.30
N VAL A 58 10.87 -3.92 -20.85
CA VAL A 58 10.41 -2.74 -20.10
C VAL A 58 8.92 -2.52 -20.34
N ILE A 59 8.12 -2.66 -19.29
CA ILE A 59 6.69 -2.36 -19.23
C ILE A 59 6.56 -1.05 -18.44
N ASP A 60 6.43 0.07 -19.15
CA ASP A 60 6.45 1.42 -18.57
C ASP A 60 5.13 2.18 -18.74
N GLN A 61 4.08 1.51 -19.20
CA GLN A 61 2.76 2.10 -19.41
C GLN A 61 1.82 1.87 -18.22
N VAL A 62 2.34 1.60 -17.01
CA VAL A 62 1.49 1.37 -15.83
C VAL A 62 0.90 2.69 -15.34
N THR A 63 -0.42 2.78 -15.38
CA THR A 63 -1.19 3.92 -14.91
C THR A 63 -1.63 3.73 -13.44
N PRO A 64 -2.01 4.82 -12.74
CA PRO A 64 -2.62 4.70 -11.42
C PRO A 64 -3.92 3.89 -11.46
N ASN A 65 -4.14 3.06 -10.43
CA ASN A 65 -5.30 2.17 -10.30
C ASN A 65 -5.38 1.14 -11.44
N PRO A 66 -4.48 0.13 -11.46
CA PRO A 66 -4.36 -0.80 -12.58
C PRO A 66 -5.69 -1.51 -12.85
N ASP A 67 -6.15 -1.42 -14.09
CA ASP A 67 -7.45 -1.95 -14.51
C ASP A 67 -7.32 -3.31 -15.20
N VAL A 68 -8.33 -4.16 -15.03
CA VAL A 68 -8.45 -5.48 -15.68
C VAL A 68 -8.23 -5.37 -17.20
N ALA A 69 -8.79 -4.37 -17.86
CA ALA A 69 -8.71 -4.21 -19.31
C ALA A 69 -7.29 -3.86 -19.79
N GLU A 70 -6.57 -3.02 -19.06
CA GLU A 70 -5.18 -2.65 -19.35
C GLU A 70 -4.24 -3.82 -19.06
N LEU A 71 -4.47 -4.50 -17.93
CA LEU A 71 -3.62 -5.58 -17.46
C LEU A 71 -3.73 -6.84 -18.32
N ALA A 72 -4.92 -7.15 -18.86
CA ALA A 72 -5.14 -8.39 -19.62
C ALA A 72 -4.18 -8.54 -20.81
N GLY A 73 -4.12 -7.51 -21.68
CA GLY A 73 -3.25 -7.55 -22.85
C GLY A 73 -1.77 -7.63 -22.49
N THR A 74 -1.33 -6.81 -21.53
CA THR A 74 0.07 -6.82 -21.05
C THR A 74 0.44 -8.14 -20.40
N TRP A 75 -0.45 -8.74 -19.61
CA TRP A 75 -0.21 -10.00 -18.93
C TRP A 75 -0.06 -11.16 -19.91
N GLU A 76 -0.95 -11.25 -20.90
CA GLU A 76 -0.88 -12.32 -21.88
C GLU A 76 0.34 -12.20 -22.80
N ALA A 77 0.67 -10.97 -23.25
CA ALA A 77 1.87 -10.71 -24.02
C ALA A 77 3.13 -11.09 -23.23
N PHE A 78 3.20 -10.68 -21.96
CA PHE A 78 4.33 -10.98 -21.07
C PHE A 78 4.55 -12.49 -20.91
N TRP A 79 3.50 -13.28 -20.71
CA TRP A 79 3.66 -14.74 -20.56
C TRP A 79 3.93 -15.49 -21.86
N ARG A 80 3.53 -14.93 -23.02
CA ARG A 80 3.85 -15.48 -24.35
C ARG A 80 5.27 -15.15 -24.81
N GLU A 81 5.71 -13.92 -24.60
CA GLU A 81 6.94 -13.38 -25.18
C GLU A 81 8.13 -13.48 -24.22
N GLU A 82 7.90 -13.29 -22.91
CA GLU A 82 8.93 -13.26 -21.87
C GLU A 82 8.88 -14.50 -20.97
N ALA A 83 8.68 -15.68 -21.59
CA ALA A 83 8.53 -16.93 -20.88
C ALA A 83 9.78 -17.31 -20.06
N ASP A 84 10.97 -16.93 -20.54
CA ASP A 84 12.28 -17.17 -19.93
C ASP A 84 12.74 -16.06 -18.96
N THR A 85 11.99 -14.96 -18.83
CA THR A 85 12.21 -13.99 -17.75
C THR A 85 11.98 -14.65 -16.39
N GLU A 86 12.95 -14.56 -15.49
CA GLU A 86 12.89 -15.20 -14.17
C GLU A 86 12.50 -14.23 -13.06
N VAL A 87 12.78 -12.94 -13.26
CA VAL A 87 12.58 -11.88 -12.27
C VAL A 87 11.74 -10.74 -12.86
N VAL A 88 10.80 -10.23 -12.10
CA VAL A 88 10.13 -8.96 -12.37
C VAL A 88 10.63 -7.94 -11.34
N ILE A 89 11.14 -6.81 -11.83
CA ILE A 89 11.56 -5.68 -11.01
C ILE A 89 10.46 -4.62 -11.13
N ALA A 90 9.77 -4.35 -10.03
CA ALA A 90 8.77 -3.28 -9.99
C ALA A 90 9.42 -2.01 -9.44
N VAL A 91 9.50 -0.94 -10.24
CA VAL A 91 9.98 0.37 -9.79
C VAL A 91 8.86 1.39 -9.92
N GLY A 92 8.29 1.80 -8.80
CA GLY A 92 7.17 2.74 -8.79
C GLY A 92 6.42 2.79 -7.47
N GLY A 93 5.28 3.47 -7.45
CA GLY A 93 4.33 3.38 -6.34
C GLY A 93 3.54 2.06 -6.36
N GLY A 94 2.51 1.97 -5.51
CA GLY A 94 1.68 0.75 -5.37
C GLY A 94 1.12 0.23 -6.69
N SER A 95 0.74 1.09 -7.65
CA SER A 95 0.21 0.63 -8.95
C SER A 95 1.22 -0.18 -9.77
N ALA A 96 2.49 0.24 -9.81
CA ALA A 96 3.53 -0.52 -10.51
C ALA A 96 3.82 -1.87 -9.82
N ILE A 97 3.86 -1.87 -8.48
CA ILE A 97 4.11 -3.08 -7.69
C ILE A 97 2.92 -4.05 -7.80
N ASP A 98 1.70 -3.55 -7.76
CA ASP A 98 0.47 -4.35 -7.88
C ASP A 98 0.34 -4.95 -9.29
N THR A 99 0.65 -4.18 -10.34
CA THR A 99 0.75 -4.71 -11.71
C THR A 99 1.80 -5.81 -11.80
N ALA A 100 2.98 -5.61 -11.23
CA ALA A 100 4.03 -6.62 -11.22
C ALA A 100 3.61 -7.90 -10.49
N LYS A 101 2.92 -7.79 -9.35
CA LYS A 101 2.36 -8.93 -8.61
C LYS A 101 1.36 -9.75 -9.43
N ALA A 102 0.60 -9.10 -10.31
CA ALA A 102 -0.26 -9.83 -11.25
C ALA A 102 0.55 -10.49 -12.38
N LEU A 103 1.56 -9.80 -12.92
CA LEU A 103 2.42 -10.32 -13.98
C LEU A 103 3.29 -11.50 -13.54
N ILE A 104 3.66 -11.60 -12.26
CA ILE A 104 4.50 -12.70 -11.79
C ILE A 104 3.77 -14.03 -11.62
N VAL A 105 2.43 -14.08 -11.71
CA VAL A 105 1.66 -15.32 -11.62
C VAL A 105 1.06 -15.72 -12.96
N GLY A 106 1.28 -16.96 -13.36
CA GLY A 106 0.96 -17.52 -14.67
C GLY A 106 0.16 -18.81 -14.60
N ASN A 107 -0.53 -19.13 -15.69
CA ASN A 107 -1.17 -20.42 -15.92
C ASN A 107 -0.63 -21.08 -17.19
N GLU A 108 -1.01 -22.34 -17.45
CA GLU A 108 -0.51 -23.10 -18.61
C GLU A 108 -1.00 -22.53 -19.95
N LEU A 109 -2.20 -21.96 -19.96
CA LEU A 109 -2.85 -21.47 -21.18
C LEU A 109 -2.43 -20.04 -21.55
N ASN A 110 -1.68 -19.35 -20.67
CA ASN A 110 -1.39 -17.93 -20.75
C ASN A 110 -2.67 -17.11 -21.05
N ARG A 111 -3.78 -17.44 -20.38
CA ARG A 111 -5.06 -16.71 -20.49
C ARG A 111 -5.34 -15.89 -19.25
N PHE A 112 -5.57 -14.60 -19.43
CA PHE A 112 -5.85 -13.72 -18.29
C PHE A 112 -7.23 -13.98 -17.67
N ASP A 113 -8.18 -14.51 -18.45
CA ASP A 113 -9.53 -14.87 -17.98
C ASP A 113 -9.51 -15.77 -16.74
N ASP A 114 -8.56 -16.70 -16.63
CA ASP A 114 -8.48 -17.62 -15.49
C ASP A 114 -8.05 -16.88 -14.22
N LEU A 115 -7.13 -15.90 -14.35
CA LEU A 115 -6.75 -15.02 -13.24
C LEU A 115 -7.94 -14.15 -12.83
N LEU A 116 -8.67 -13.59 -13.79
CA LEU A 116 -9.87 -12.78 -13.53
C LEU A 116 -10.99 -13.58 -12.87
N ALA A 117 -11.22 -14.83 -13.29
CA ALA A 117 -12.17 -15.73 -12.67
C ALA A 117 -11.78 -16.02 -11.21
N GLY A 118 -10.48 -16.19 -10.94
CA GLY A 118 -9.91 -16.28 -9.58
C GLY A 118 -10.17 -15.03 -8.73
N LEU A 119 -9.85 -13.86 -9.28
CA LEU A 119 -10.01 -12.57 -8.62
C LEU A 119 -11.47 -12.26 -8.27
N SER A 120 -12.40 -12.67 -9.14
CA SER A 120 -13.84 -12.49 -8.95
C SER A 120 -14.51 -13.57 -8.09
N GLY A 121 -13.75 -14.61 -7.68
CA GLY A 121 -14.26 -15.73 -6.90
C GLY A 121 -15.13 -16.70 -7.69
N GLN A 122 -15.12 -16.64 -9.02
CA GLN A 122 -15.85 -17.56 -9.89
C GLN A 122 -15.18 -18.94 -9.97
N SER A 123 -13.86 -18.98 -9.81
CA SER A 123 -13.08 -20.21 -9.74
C SER A 123 -11.91 -20.05 -8.77
N GLN A 124 -11.30 -21.17 -8.37
CA GLN A 124 -10.03 -21.12 -7.66
C GLN A 124 -8.90 -20.90 -8.68
N PHE A 125 -8.12 -19.83 -8.49
CA PHE A 125 -6.89 -19.63 -9.25
C PHE A 125 -5.70 -20.17 -8.47
N ALA A 126 -5.03 -21.18 -9.02
CA ALA A 126 -3.78 -21.70 -8.53
C ALA A 126 -2.72 -21.51 -9.64
N PRO A 127 -1.70 -20.66 -9.42
CA PRO A 127 -0.69 -20.43 -10.46
C PRO A 127 0.14 -21.70 -10.69
N THR A 128 0.26 -22.12 -11.95
CA THR A 128 1.12 -23.24 -12.34
C THR A 128 2.56 -22.78 -12.64
N ARG A 129 2.73 -21.48 -12.89
CA ARG A 129 4.02 -20.83 -13.13
C ARG A 129 4.07 -19.54 -12.33
N PHE A 130 5.25 -19.19 -11.83
CA PHE A 130 5.47 -17.91 -11.17
C PHE A 130 6.91 -17.41 -11.35
N LYS A 131 7.09 -16.09 -11.25
CA LYS A 131 8.39 -15.40 -11.37
C LYS A 131 8.76 -14.76 -10.02
N THR A 132 10.05 -14.50 -9.82
CA THR A 132 10.54 -13.77 -8.64
C THR A 132 10.14 -12.30 -8.75
N LEU A 133 9.66 -11.68 -7.67
CA LEU A 133 9.44 -10.22 -7.61
C LEU A 133 10.52 -9.53 -6.76
N ILE A 134 11.08 -8.45 -7.29
CA ILE A 134 11.87 -7.47 -6.55
C ILE A 134 11.09 -6.15 -6.62
N ALA A 135 10.69 -5.61 -5.47
CA ALA A 135 9.93 -4.37 -5.39
C ALA A 135 10.84 -3.19 -4.99
N VAL A 136 10.71 -2.07 -5.67
CA VAL A 136 11.46 -0.83 -5.44
C VAL A 136 10.47 0.32 -5.36
N PRO A 137 9.95 0.64 -4.16
CA PRO A 137 8.99 1.72 -4.02
C PRO A 137 9.62 3.08 -4.35
N THR A 138 8.94 3.87 -5.17
CA THR A 138 9.29 5.28 -5.44
C THR A 138 8.39 6.25 -4.67
N THR A 139 7.52 5.74 -3.81
CA THR A 139 6.68 6.53 -2.88
C THR A 139 6.79 5.95 -1.47
N ALA A 140 6.64 6.80 -0.45
CA ALA A 140 6.65 6.39 0.95
C ALA A 140 5.21 6.31 1.48
N GLY A 141 4.45 5.29 1.06
CA GLY A 141 3.03 5.17 1.44
C GLY A 141 2.47 3.76 1.49
N THR A 142 2.34 3.12 0.33
CA THR A 142 1.46 1.95 0.17
C THR A 142 1.91 0.70 0.93
N GLY A 143 3.21 0.56 1.21
CA GLY A 143 3.81 -0.65 1.76
C GLY A 143 3.66 -1.88 0.85
N SER A 144 3.27 -1.72 -0.42
CA SER A 144 3.02 -2.83 -1.34
C SER A 144 4.27 -3.71 -1.51
N GLU A 145 5.47 -3.14 -1.40
CA GLU A 145 6.76 -3.83 -1.42
C GLU A 145 6.98 -4.85 -0.29
N VAL A 146 6.18 -4.80 0.78
CA VAL A 146 6.22 -5.74 1.90
C VAL A 146 4.85 -6.36 2.21
N THR A 147 4.01 -6.49 1.19
CA THR A 147 2.73 -7.22 1.28
C THR A 147 2.55 -8.17 0.10
N PRO A 148 1.69 -9.21 0.23
CA PRO A 148 1.37 -10.11 -0.87
C PRO A 148 0.19 -9.64 -1.70
N TRP A 149 -0.48 -8.53 -1.36
CA TRP A 149 -1.72 -8.13 -2.03
C TRP A 149 -1.46 -7.26 -3.25
N ALA A 150 -2.27 -7.43 -4.29
CA ALA A 150 -2.36 -6.46 -5.38
C ALA A 150 -3.81 -6.03 -5.57
N THR A 151 -4.05 -4.73 -5.61
CA THR A 151 -5.34 -4.16 -5.95
C THR A 151 -5.47 -4.05 -7.46
N ILE A 152 -6.52 -4.65 -8.02
CA ILE A 152 -6.85 -4.57 -9.45
C ILE A 152 -8.29 -4.05 -9.57
N TRP A 153 -8.48 -3.03 -10.39
CA TRP A 153 -9.78 -2.40 -10.59
C TRP A 153 -10.48 -2.94 -11.83
N ASP A 154 -11.80 -3.04 -11.78
CA ASP A 154 -12.65 -3.34 -12.92
C ASP A 154 -13.64 -2.18 -13.05
N ARG A 155 -13.22 -1.15 -13.80
CA ARG A 155 -14.02 0.07 -13.98
C ARG A 155 -15.32 -0.22 -14.72
N VAL A 156 -15.35 -1.20 -15.61
CA VAL A 156 -16.57 -1.59 -16.32
C VAL A 156 -17.60 -2.16 -15.35
N ARG A 157 -17.18 -3.01 -14.41
CA ARG A 157 -18.08 -3.61 -13.41
C ARG A 157 -18.16 -2.84 -12.09
N GLN A 158 -17.46 -1.71 -11.97
CA GLN A 158 -17.33 -0.92 -10.74
C GLN A 158 -16.89 -1.78 -9.54
N LYS A 159 -15.93 -2.68 -9.76
CA LYS A 159 -15.42 -3.60 -8.74
C LYS A 159 -13.95 -3.36 -8.44
N LYS A 160 -13.56 -3.62 -7.20
CA LYS A 160 -12.18 -3.74 -6.76
C LYS A 160 -11.90 -5.21 -6.44
N TYR A 161 -10.93 -5.80 -7.13
CA TYR A 161 -10.40 -7.11 -6.82
C TYR A 161 -9.11 -7.00 -6.00
N SER A 162 -8.79 -8.08 -5.28
CA SER A 162 -7.54 -8.20 -4.52
C SER A 162 -6.89 -9.54 -4.83
N LEU A 163 -5.80 -9.52 -5.59
CA LEU A 163 -4.95 -10.68 -5.76
C LEU A 163 -4.26 -10.98 -4.43
N HIS A 164 -4.28 -12.23 -3.99
CA HIS A 164 -3.63 -12.67 -2.77
C HIS A 164 -3.21 -14.13 -2.88
N LEU A 165 -1.91 -14.36 -3.10
CA LEU A 165 -1.36 -15.70 -3.25
C LEU A 165 -0.05 -15.80 -2.44
N PRO A 166 0.37 -16.99 -1.99
CA PRO A 166 1.69 -17.18 -1.39
C PRO A 166 2.84 -16.71 -2.30
N GLN A 167 2.66 -16.79 -3.62
CA GLN A 167 3.65 -16.41 -4.64
C GLN A 167 3.75 -14.89 -4.87
N THR A 168 2.79 -14.10 -4.40
CA THR A 168 2.75 -12.65 -4.68
C THR A 168 3.53 -11.79 -3.69
N TRP A 169 4.26 -12.42 -2.76
CA TRP A 169 5.26 -11.75 -1.94
C TRP A 169 6.48 -11.33 -2.79
N PRO A 170 6.93 -10.06 -2.69
CA PRO A 170 8.26 -9.70 -3.12
C PRO A 170 9.31 -10.54 -2.38
N THR A 171 10.35 -10.99 -3.08
CA THR A 171 11.50 -11.63 -2.42
C THR A 171 12.41 -10.58 -1.78
N HIS A 172 12.47 -9.40 -2.40
CA HIS A 172 13.26 -8.26 -1.94
C HIS A 172 12.45 -6.98 -2.05
N ALA A 173 12.62 -6.09 -1.08
CA ALA A 173 12.20 -4.70 -1.16
C ALA A 173 13.44 -3.79 -1.09
N ILE A 174 13.68 -2.99 -2.12
CA ILE A 174 14.79 -2.04 -2.20
C ILE A 174 14.27 -0.64 -1.89
N ILE A 175 14.54 -0.15 -0.69
CA ILE A 175 14.10 1.15 -0.20
C ILE A 175 15.21 2.17 -0.45
N ASP A 176 15.13 2.83 -1.61
CA ASP A 176 16.09 3.86 -2.04
C ASP A 176 15.45 5.26 -2.00
N PRO A 177 15.79 6.11 -1.01
CA PRO A 177 15.19 7.42 -0.88
C PRO A 177 15.58 8.41 -2.00
N GLU A 178 16.64 8.13 -2.78
CA GLU A 178 16.99 8.98 -3.93
C GLU A 178 15.88 8.96 -4.99
N LEU A 179 15.20 7.82 -5.16
CA LEU A 179 14.07 7.64 -6.08
C LEU A 179 12.81 8.40 -5.65
N MET A 180 12.81 8.98 -4.45
CA MET A 180 11.69 9.73 -3.89
C MET A 180 11.92 11.26 -3.93
N LEU A 181 13.12 11.71 -4.29
CA LEU A 181 13.48 13.15 -4.33
C LEU A 181 12.64 13.93 -5.35
N SER A 182 12.24 13.30 -6.45
CA SER A 182 11.43 13.92 -7.51
C SER A 182 9.93 13.92 -7.22
N LEU A 183 9.48 13.40 -6.07
CA LEU A 183 8.05 13.32 -5.75
C LEU A 183 7.46 14.72 -5.50
N PRO A 184 6.36 15.08 -6.20
CA PRO A 184 5.64 16.31 -5.92
C PRO A 184 5.13 16.39 -4.47
N ALA A 185 4.93 17.62 -3.98
CA ALA A 185 4.37 17.89 -2.65
C ALA A 185 3.05 17.13 -2.41
N SER A 186 2.15 17.17 -3.40
CA SER A 186 0.84 16.52 -3.33
C SER A 186 0.92 15.00 -3.20
N VAL A 187 1.85 14.35 -3.90
CA VAL A 187 2.05 12.89 -3.80
C VAL A 187 2.75 12.54 -2.47
N THR A 188 3.66 13.40 -2.01
CA THR A 188 4.36 13.24 -0.72
C THR A 188 3.38 13.25 0.45
N VAL A 189 2.47 14.23 0.51
CA VAL A 189 1.46 14.28 1.57
C VAL A 189 0.48 13.11 1.48
N GLN A 190 0.00 12.78 0.28
CA GLN A 190 -0.93 11.67 0.08
C GLN A 190 -0.34 10.33 0.52
N SER A 191 0.87 10.01 0.07
CA SER A 191 1.53 8.76 0.41
C SER A 191 1.89 8.70 1.89
N GLY A 192 2.37 9.80 2.49
CA GLY A 192 2.68 9.81 3.92
C GLY A 192 1.45 9.66 4.82
N LEU A 193 0.32 10.25 4.43
CA LEU A 193 -0.95 10.08 5.14
C LEU A 193 -1.58 8.69 4.93
N ASP A 194 -1.35 8.06 3.78
CA ASP A 194 -1.70 6.66 3.56
C ASP A 194 -0.90 5.73 4.49
N ALA A 195 0.41 5.93 4.62
CA ALA A 195 1.24 5.21 5.60
C ALA A 195 0.78 5.44 7.04
N LEU A 196 0.37 6.66 7.41
CA LEU A 196 -0.19 6.94 8.74
C LEU A 196 -1.48 6.16 8.97
N SER A 197 -2.34 6.12 7.95
CA SER A 197 -3.59 5.34 7.97
C SER A 197 -3.28 3.86 8.19
N HIS A 198 -2.36 3.28 7.43
CA HIS A 198 -1.93 1.88 7.60
C HIS A 198 -1.46 1.57 9.02
N ALA A 199 -0.61 2.42 9.59
CA ALA A 199 -0.05 2.21 10.92
C ALA A 199 -1.14 2.28 12.01
N LEU A 200 -1.99 3.30 11.98
CA LEU A 200 -3.09 3.43 12.96
C LEU A 200 -4.14 2.33 12.80
N GLU A 201 -4.49 1.98 11.56
CA GLU A 201 -5.44 0.90 11.27
C GLU A 201 -4.94 -0.48 11.68
N SER A 202 -3.63 -0.66 11.81
CA SER A 202 -3.04 -1.86 12.39
C SER A 202 -3.19 -1.93 13.92
N ILE A 203 -3.30 -0.78 14.61
CA ILE A 203 -3.43 -0.73 16.08
C ILE A 203 -4.87 -1.02 16.50
N TRP A 204 -5.85 -0.33 15.90
CA TRP A 204 -7.27 -0.54 16.20
C TRP A 204 -7.89 -1.70 15.40
N ASN A 205 -7.08 -2.71 15.09
CA ASN A 205 -7.47 -3.88 14.34
C ASN A 205 -7.81 -5.07 15.27
N VAL A 206 -8.82 -5.85 14.93
CA VAL A 206 -9.11 -7.13 15.63
C VAL A 206 -7.98 -8.15 15.47
N ASN A 207 -7.20 -8.04 14.38
CA ASN A 207 -6.04 -8.88 14.08
C ASN A 207 -4.71 -8.32 14.62
N ALA A 208 -4.76 -7.23 15.40
CA ALA A 208 -3.55 -6.60 15.95
C ALA A 208 -2.75 -7.57 16.83
N ASN A 209 -1.43 -7.50 16.75
CA ASN A 209 -0.51 -8.35 17.50
C ASN A 209 0.72 -7.57 18.00
N PRO A 210 1.44 -8.06 19.02
CA PRO A 210 2.57 -7.32 19.61
C PRO A 210 3.69 -6.96 18.63
N VAL A 211 3.92 -7.79 17.60
CA VAL A 211 4.95 -7.52 16.58
C VAL A 211 4.49 -6.40 15.65
N SER A 212 3.25 -6.45 15.15
CA SER A 212 2.68 -5.36 14.35
C SER A 212 2.61 -4.05 15.14
N ASP A 213 2.26 -4.12 16.43
CA ASP A 213 2.18 -2.95 17.33
C ASP A 213 3.54 -2.23 17.41
N THR A 214 4.65 -2.99 17.46
CA THR A 214 6.01 -2.41 17.50
C THR A 214 6.30 -1.58 16.25
N PHE A 215 5.94 -2.11 15.07
CA PHE A 215 6.11 -1.38 13.81
C PHE A 215 5.15 -0.20 13.69
N ALA A 216 3.88 -0.38 14.06
CA ALA A 216 2.86 0.66 13.99
C ALA A 216 3.19 1.86 14.87
N VAL A 217 3.56 1.63 16.14
CA VAL A 217 3.96 2.70 17.07
C VAL A 217 5.16 3.49 16.52
N ALA A 218 6.18 2.79 16.01
CA ALA A 218 7.34 3.44 15.43
C ALA A 218 6.99 4.24 14.16
N ALA A 219 6.15 3.68 13.28
CA ALA A 219 5.69 4.35 12.07
C ALA A 219 4.88 5.62 12.38
N VAL A 220 3.89 5.55 13.27
CA VAL A 220 3.07 6.71 13.65
C VAL A 220 3.95 7.85 14.16
N ARG A 221 4.85 7.57 15.11
CA ARG A 221 5.75 8.58 15.67
C ARG A 221 6.65 9.21 14.60
N ASP A 222 7.27 8.38 13.77
CA ASP A 222 8.14 8.86 12.70
C ASP A 222 7.36 9.74 11.70
N ILE A 223 6.14 9.36 11.32
CA ILE A 223 5.33 10.12 10.35
C ILE A 223 4.87 11.45 10.95
N LEU A 224 4.39 11.46 12.19
CA LEU A 224 3.95 12.69 12.87
C LEU A 224 5.09 13.71 12.99
N GLU A 225 6.33 13.24 13.17
CA GLU A 225 7.51 14.12 13.22
C GLU A 225 8.01 14.53 11.82
N VAL A 226 8.14 13.56 10.91
CA VAL A 226 8.89 13.74 9.66
C VAL A 226 8.06 14.38 8.57
N LEU A 227 6.78 14.01 8.43
CA LEU A 227 5.98 14.45 7.28
C LEU A 227 5.82 15.99 7.23
N PRO A 228 5.51 16.70 8.32
CA PRO A 228 5.44 18.16 8.29
C PRO A 228 6.77 18.81 7.92
N ARG A 229 7.89 18.27 8.41
CA ARG A 229 9.25 18.76 8.09
C ARG A 229 9.57 18.52 6.62
N LEU A 230 9.25 17.34 6.10
CA LEU A 230 9.47 16.98 4.70
C LEU A 230 8.67 17.87 3.75
N MET A 231 7.44 18.24 4.12
CA MET A 231 6.63 19.18 3.34
C MET A 231 7.22 20.59 3.25
N GLN A 232 8.15 20.96 4.15
CA GLN A 232 8.91 22.21 4.07
C GLN A 232 10.23 22.06 3.29
N GLN A 233 10.71 20.84 3.06
CA GLN A 233 12.03 20.53 2.46
C GLN A 233 11.96 19.24 1.62
N LEU A 234 11.24 19.30 0.50
CA LEU A 234 10.91 18.11 -0.32
C LEU A 234 12.12 17.43 -0.98
N ASP A 235 13.23 18.14 -1.10
CA ASP A 235 14.51 17.68 -1.65
C ASP A 235 15.48 17.16 -0.56
N CYS A 236 15.07 17.14 0.71
CA CYS A 236 15.90 16.66 1.81
C CYS A 236 15.99 15.12 1.79
N LEU A 237 17.11 14.58 1.33
CA LEU A 237 17.37 13.13 1.27
C LEU A 237 17.22 12.43 2.63
N GLU A 238 17.64 13.08 3.72
CA GLU A 238 17.48 12.54 5.08
C GLU A 238 16.00 12.36 5.43
N LEU A 239 15.18 13.39 5.22
CA LEU A 239 13.75 13.34 5.51
C LEU A 239 13.02 12.34 4.59
N ARG A 240 13.43 12.23 3.31
CA ARG A 240 12.94 11.17 2.41
C ARG A 240 13.28 9.78 2.94
N GLY A 241 14.51 9.55 3.39
CA GLY A 241 14.94 8.28 4.00
C GLY A 241 14.16 7.92 5.26
N ARG A 242 13.95 8.91 6.14
CA ARG A 242 13.15 8.71 7.36
C ARG A 242 11.68 8.41 7.05
N MET A 243 11.09 9.13 6.10
CA MET A 243 9.71 8.90 5.66
C MET A 243 9.54 7.53 4.98
N ALA A 244 10.50 7.12 4.14
CA ALA A 244 10.52 5.81 3.50
C ALA A 244 10.59 4.66 4.54
N LEU A 245 11.44 4.81 5.56
CA LEU A 245 11.52 3.85 6.67
C LEU A 245 10.20 3.82 7.47
N ALA A 246 9.56 4.95 7.69
CA ALA A 246 8.28 5.02 8.39
C ALA A 246 7.17 4.32 7.60
N ALA A 247 7.11 4.52 6.28
CA ALA A 247 6.18 3.82 5.39
C ALA A 247 6.46 2.31 5.33
N LEU A 248 7.72 1.89 5.29
CA LEU A 248 8.11 0.48 5.39
C LEU A 248 7.57 -0.14 6.70
N LYS A 249 7.78 0.53 7.84
CA LYS A 249 7.26 0.07 9.15
C LYS A 249 5.74 -0.04 9.14
N ALA A 250 5.04 0.95 8.58
CA ALA A 250 3.59 0.89 8.42
C ALA A 250 3.18 -0.33 7.58
N GLY A 251 3.87 -0.57 6.46
CA GLY A 251 3.74 -1.76 5.61
C GLY A 251 3.87 -3.06 6.39
N MET A 252 4.96 -3.21 7.15
CA MET A 252 5.24 -4.38 7.99
C MET A 252 4.18 -4.59 9.08
N ALA A 253 3.53 -3.54 9.56
CA ALA A 253 2.43 -3.63 10.52
C ALA A 253 1.17 -4.18 9.85
N PHE A 254 0.66 -3.48 8.83
CA PHE A 254 -0.63 -3.85 8.22
C PHE A 254 -0.57 -5.10 7.35
N SER A 255 0.64 -5.55 6.92
CA SER A 255 0.82 -6.82 6.21
C SER A 255 0.31 -8.03 7.01
N ASN A 256 0.17 -7.89 8.33
CA ASN A 256 -0.30 -8.93 9.23
C ASN A 256 -1.70 -8.66 9.83
N THR A 257 -2.19 -7.42 9.78
CA THR A 257 -3.51 -7.08 10.33
C THR A 257 -4.58 -6.83 9.28
N LYS A 258 -4.16 -6.57 8.03
CA LYS A 258 -4.97 -5.87 7.00
C LYS A 258 -5.37 -4.47 7.48
N THR A 259 -6.03 -3.70 6.63
CA THR A 259 -6.60 -2.39 7.01
C THR A 259 -8.03 -2.53 7.52
N ALA A 260 -8.62 -1.45 8.03
CA ALA A 260 -9.88 -1.47 8.75
C ALA A 260 -10.88 -0.43 8.22
N LEU A 261 -11.57 0.28 9.12
CA LEU A 261 -12.71 1.15 8.80
C LEU A 261 -12.33 2.35 7.93
N ALA A 262 -11.18 2.99 8.17
CA ALA A 262 -10.80 4.20 7.42
C ALA A 262 -10.59 3.88 5.92
N HIS A 263 -9.90 2.79 5.62
CA HIS A 263 -9.78 2.30 4.24
C HIS A 263 -11.11 1.84 3.65
N SER A 264 -12.02 1.30 4.47
CA SER A 264 -13.35 0.90 4.00
C SER A 264 -14.16 2.12 3.53
N ILE A 265 -14.15 3.22 4.31
CA ILE A 265 -14.75 4.52 3.96
C ILE A 265 -14.08 5.11 2.71
N SER A 266 -12.75 4.99 2.61
CA SER A 266 -11.97 5.60 1.53
C SER A 266 -12.42 5.21 0.12
N TYR A 267 -12.97 3.99 -0.05
CA TYR A 267 -13.37 3.50 -1.36
C TYR A 267 -14.54 4.30 -1.92
N GLU A 268 -15.53 4.56 -1.09
CA GLU A 268 -16.69 5.33 -1.51
C GLU A 268 -16.32 6.79 -1.78
N MET A 269 -15.47 7.38 -0.94
CA MET A 269 -14.93 8.72 -1.14
C MET A 269 -14.09 8.85 -2.41
N THR A 270 -13.32 7.81 -2.76
CA THR A 270 -12.53 7.77 -3.98
C THR A 270 -13.44 7.61 -5.22
N LEU A 271 -14.39 6.68 -5.17
CA LEU A 271 -15.23 6.32 -6.32
C LEU A 271 -16.32 7.36 -6.62
N ARG A 272 -17.00 7.88 -5.59
CA ARG A 272 -18.13 8.81 -5.75
C ARG A 272 -17.70 10.28 -5.77
N TYR A 273 -16.68 10.63 -4.98
CA TYR A 273 -16.28 12.03 -4.78
C TYR A 273 -14.90 12.36 -5.37
N GLY A 274 -14.21 11.38 -5.97
CA GLY A 274 -12.95 11.60 -6.68
C GLY A 274 -11.77 11.97 -5.78
N LEU A 275 -11.86 11.72 -4.47
CA LEU A 275 -10.75 12.00 -3.57
C LEU A 275 -9.55 11.10 -3.91
N PRO A 276 -8.33 11.63 -3.92
CA PRO A 276 -7.15 10.78 -4.01
C PRO A 276 -7.07 9.81 -2.82
N HIS A 277 -6.71 8.55 -3.08
CA HIS A 277 -6.82 7.46 -2.10
C HIS A 277 -6.19 7.77 -0.74
N GLY A 278 -4.95 8.28 -0.72
CA GLY A 278 -4.26 8.61 0.52
C GLY A 278 -4.99 9.66 1.35
N ILE A 279 -5.65 10.63 0.71
CA ILE A 279 -6.51 11.60 1.40
C ILE A 279 -7.79 10.93 1.90
N ALA A 280 -8.43 10.12 1.05
CA ALA A 280 -9.65 9.40 1.37
C ALA A 280 -9.49 8.45 2.57
N CYS A 281 -8.32 7.83 2.73
CA CYS A 281 -7.97 6.99 3.88
C CYS A 281 -7.66 7.80 5.14
N SER A 282 -7.06 8.99 5.01
CA SER A 282 -6.53 9.74 6.13
C SER A 282 -7.51 10.73 6.76
N PHE A 283 -8.36 11.37 5.97
CA PHE A 283 -9.28 12.38 6.50
C PHE A 283 -10.23 11.85 7.59
N PRO A 284 -10.73 10.59 7.57
CA PRO A 284 -11.64 10.11 8.60
C PRO A 284 -10.89 9.58 9.83
N LEU A 285 -9.55 9.54 9.84
CA LEU A 285 -8.77 8.98 10.95
C LEU A 285 -9.09 9.61 12.31
N PRO A 286 -9.30 10.94 12.46
CA PRO A 286 -9.72 11.51 13.74
C PRO A 286 -11.03 10.91 14.26
N MET A 287 -12.04 10.79 13.40
CA MET A 287 -13.34 10.19 13.73
C MET A 287 -13.20 8.68 14.03
N VAL A 288 -12.40 7.95 13.24
CA VAL A 288 -12.19 6.51 13.46
C VAL A 288 -11.45 6.26 14.78
N LEU A 289 -10.45 7.09 15.09
CA LEU A 289 -9.75 7.05 16.37
C LEU A 289 -10.71 7.30 17.54
N GLU A 290 -11.57 8.33 17.45
CA GLU A 290 -12.59 8.59 18.47
C GLU A 290 -13.51 7.39 18.69
N ARG A 291 -13.92 6.70 17.62
CA ARG A 291 -14.72 5.48 17.70
C ARG A 291 -13.97 4.27 18.27
N ALA A 292 -12.64 4.26 18.19
CA ALA A 292 -11.78 3.18 18.66
C ALA A 292 -11.50 3.28 20.17
N ILE A 293 -11.36 4.52 20.67
CA ILE A 293 -11.03 4.79 22.07
C ILE A 293 -12.08 4.17 23.00
N GLY A 294 -11.62 3.48 24.05
CA GLY A 294 -12.48 2.88 25.05
C GLY A 294 -13.15 1.57 24.62
N LYS A 295 -12.93 1.10 23.38
CA LYS A 295 -13.40 -0.22 22.94
C LYS A 295 -12.58 -1.34 23.57
N ARG A 296 -11.26 -1.14 23.71
CA ARG A 296 -10.32 -2.13 24.24
C ARG A 296 -9.15 -1.46 24.95
N ALA A 297 -9.06 -1.64 26.27
CA ALA A 297 -8.02 -1.03 27.10
C ALA A 297 -6.58 -1.41 26.70
N ASP A 298 -6.37 -2.58 26.10
CA ASP A 298 -5.05 -2.97 25.60
C ASP A 298 -4.66 -2.22 24.33
N ARG A 299 -5.63 -1.90 23.46
CA ARG A 299 -5.41 -1.11 22.25
C ARG A 299 -5.25 0.37 22.56
N ASP A 300 -6.03 0.88 23.52
CA ASP A 300 -5.92 2.26 24.04
C ASP A 300 -4.48 2.60 24.48
N ARG A 301 -3.82 1.69 25.20
CA ARG A 301 -2.41 1.86 25.61
C ARG A 301 -1.46 1.97 24.42
N VAL A 302 -1.67 1.18 23.37
CA VAL A 302 -0.84 1.23 22.16
C VAL A 302 -1.10 2.51 21.37
N LEU A 303 -2.36 2.97 21.28
CA LEU A 303 -2.72 4.25 20.66
C LEU A 303 -2.07 5.43 21.38
N GLU A 304 -2.14 5.46 22.71
CA GLU A 304 -1.51 6.51 23.52
C GLU A 304 0.02 6.52 23.33
N GLN A 305 0.64 5.33 23.27
CA GLN A 305 2.07 5.20 22.95
C GLN A 305 2.39 5.71 21.53
N ALA A 306 1.58 5.36 20.53
CA ALA A 306 1.82 5.72 19.14
C ALA A 306 1.67 7.23 18.90
N ILE A 307 0.58 7.83 19.37
CA ILE A 307 0.26 9.24 19.12
C ILE A 307 1.05 10.17 20.05
N GLY A 308 1.36 9.72 21.27
CA GLY A 308 2.19 10.47 22.21
C GLY A 308 1.47 11.60 22.95
N VAL A 309 0.14 11.61 22.93
CA VAL A 309 -0.72 12.56 23.69
C VAL A 309 -1.85 11.79 24.38
N PRO A 310 -2.47 12.34 25.45
CA PRO A 310 -3.61 11.70 26.11
C PRO A 310 -4.76 11.43 25.13
N LEU A 311 -5.39 10.25 25.24
CA LEU A 311 -6.47 9.82 24.33
C LEU A 311 -7.65 10.79 24.28
N ALA A 312 -7.95 11.48 25.38
CA ALA A 312 -9.01 12.51 25.43
C ALA A 312 -8.78 13.68 24.44
N THR A 313 -7.52 13.93 24.07
CA THR A 313 -7.13 15.00 23.12
C THR A 313 -6.62 14.47 21.79
N ALA A 314 -6.41 13.15 21.66
CA ALA A 314 -5.76 12.54 20.51
C ALA A 314 -6.53 12.73 19.18
N PRO A 315 -7.87 12.61 19.10
CA PRO A 315 -8.61 12.92 17.87
C PRO A 315 -8.40 14.35 17.38
N ALA A 316 -8.51 15.34 18.27
CA ALA A 316 -8.29 16.75 17.93
C ALA A 316 -6.84 17.05 17.52
N HIS A 317 -5.87 16.42 18.19
CA HIS A 317 -4.46 16.52 17.83
C HIS A 317 -4.20 15.95 16.43
N LEU A 318 -4.74 14.77 16.13
CA LEU A 318 -4.62 14.13 14.82
C LEU A 318 -5.30 14.96 13.72
N ALA A 319 -6.47 15.54 13.99
CA ALA A 319 -7.14 16.43 13.06
C ALA A 319 -6.28 17.67 12.75
N ALA A 320 -5.75 18.34 13.78
CA ALA A 320 -4.88 19.50 13.62
C ALA A 320 -3.60 19.16 12.83
N PHE A 321 -3.01 17.98 13.08
CA PHE A 321 -1.88 17.48 12.30
C PHE A 321 -2.23 17.34 10.81
N ILE A 322 -3.32 16.65 10.48
CA ILE A 322 -3.75 16.44 9.08
C ILE A 322 -4.06 17.79 8.41
N GLU A 323 -4.73 18.70 9.12
CA GLU A 323 -5.07 20.03 8.62
C GLU A 323 -3.85 20.92 8.40
N SER A 324 -2.81 20.78 9.23
CA SER A 324 -1.53 21.48 9.03
C SER A 324 -0.83 21.11 7.72
N LEU A 325 -1.17 19.96 7.15
CA LEU A 325 -0.68 19.47 5.86
C LEU A 325 -1.58 19.88 4.68
N GLY A 326 -2.60 20.71 4.93
CA GLY A 326 -3.54 21.21 3.91
C GLY A 326 -4.68 20.24 3.58
N VAL A 327 -4.92 19.22 4.41
CA VAL A 327 -5.95 18.20 4.19
C VAL A 327 -7.12 18.42 5.13
N LYS A 328 -8.34 18.47 4.60
CA LYS A 328 -9.57 18.62 5.41
C LYS A 328 -9.93 17.30 6.08
N THR A 329 -10.59 17.35 7.23
CA THR A 329 -10.84 16.19 8.11
C THR A 329 -12.32 15.85 8.28
N ARG A 330 -13.25 16.61 7.69
CA ARG A 330 -14.68 16.35 7.80
C ARG A 330 -15.30 15.99 6.46
N PHE A 331 -16.31 15.12 6.51
CA PHE A 331 -17.14 14.75 5.36
C PHE A 331 -17.75 15.97 4.65
N SER A 332 -18.24 16.96 5.41
CA SER A 332 -18.84 18.18 4.85
C SER A 332 -17.86 19.05 4.07
N ASP A 333 -16.56 18.99 4.37
CA ASP A 333 -15.54 19.72 3.60
C ASP A 333 -15.39 19.18 2.17
N TYR A 334 -15.90 17.97 1.92
CA TYR A 334 -15.91 17.30 0.62
C TYR A 334 -17.31 17.19 0.02
N GLY A 335 -18.30 17.93 0.55
CA GLY A 335 -19.65 17.96 0.02
C GLY A 335 -20.52 16.76 0.39
N VAL A 336 -20.15 16.01 1.43
CA VAL A 336 -20.94 14.90 1.97
C VAL A 336 -21.77 15.40 3.15
N SER A 337 -23.09 15.21 3.10
CA SER A 337 -23.99 15.57 4.20
C SER A 337 -23.79 14.66 5.41
N GLU A 338 -24.30 15.07 6.58
CA GLU A 338 -24.20 14.26 7.81
C GLU A 338 -24.93 12.92 7.67
N ASP A 339 -26.14 12.92 7.09
CA ASP A 339 -26.91 11.70 6.82
C ASP A 339 -26.16 10.76 5.87
N GLU A 340 -25.59 11.29 4.77
CA GLU A 340 -24.79 10.49 3.85
C GLU A 340 -23.52 9.93 4.50
N ALA A 341 -22.86 10.73 5.35
CA ALA A 341 -21.67 10.30 6.08
C ALA A 341 -22.01 9.18 7.07
N GLU A 342 -23.14 9.26 7.77
CA GLU A 342 -23.59 8.20 8.68
C GLU A 342 -23.86 6.90 7.91
N GLN A 343 -24.61 6.98 6.80
CA GLN A 343 -24.88 5.81 5.96
C GLN A 343 -23.59 5.21 5.38
N MET A 344 -22.65 6.04 4.94
CA MET A 344 -21.36 5.61 4.44
C MET A 344 -20.55 4.89 5.52
N VAL A 345 -20.52 5.41 6.74
CA VAL A 345 -19.81 4.77 7.86
C VAL A 345 -20.45 3.43 8.22
N LEU A 346 -21.78 3.36 8.28
CA LEU A 346 -22.50 2.11 8.54
C LEU A 346 -22.22 1.06 7.46
N HIS A 347 -22.31 1.45 6.19
CA HIS A 347 -21.99 0.56 5.07
C HIS A 347 -20.52 0.10 5.12
N ALA A 348 -19.60 1.02 5.40
CA ALA A 348 -18.18 0.73 5.51
C ALA A 348 -17.86 -0.25 6.65
N GLN A 349 -18.60 -0.21 7.76
CA GLN A 349 -18.46 -1.13 8.89
C GLN A 349 -18.85 -2.56 8.54
N ASP A 350 -19.87 -2.75 7.71
CA ASP A 350 -20.32 -4.07 7.26
C ASP A 350 -19.40 -4.72 6.21
N GLY A 351 -18.58 -3.91 5.55
CA GLY A 351 -17.58 -4.36 4.60
C GLY A 351 -16.50 -5.27 5.21
N ALA A 352 -15.87 -6.10 4.38
CA ALA A 352 -14.84 -7.04 4.83
C ALA A 352 -13.66 -6.37 5.57
N ARG A 353 -13.34 -5.10 5.25
CA ARG A 353 -12.34 -4.31 5.98
C ARG A 353 -12.92 -3.64 7.22
N GLY A 354 -14.15 -3.12 7.16
CA GLY A 354 -14.84 -2.58 8.32
C GLY A 354 -14.90 -3.55 9.49
N LYS A 355 -15.12 -4.84 9.22
CA LYS A 355 -15.10 -5.92 10.22
C LYS A 355 -13.76 -6.13 10.93
N ASN A 356 -12.66 -5.61 10.37
CA ASN A 356 -11.37 -5.63 11.05
C ASN A 356 -11.26 -4.54 12.13
N PHE A 357 -12.17 -3.56 12.18
CA PHE A 357 -12.16 -2.49 13.17
C PHE A 357 -12.64 -3.01 14.53
N ILE A 358 -11.93 -2.67 15.60
CA ILE A 358 -12.27 -3.11 16.97
C ILE A 358 -13.65 -2.62 17.45
N GLY A 359 -14.22 -1.59 16.83
CA GLY A 359 -15.56 -1.09 17.13
C GLY A 359 -16.67 -1.61 16.20
N ALA A 360 -16.37 -2.53 15.28
CA ALA A 360 -17.40 -3.20 14.49
C ALA A 360 -18.30 -4.06 15.40
N ALA A 361 -19.60 -4.13 15.12
CA ALA A 361 -20.51 -4.99 15.85
C ALA A 361 -20.01 -6.43 15.73
N THR A 362 -19.52 -7.00 16.83
CA THR A 362 -19.24 -8.43 16.90
C THR A 362 -20.57 -9.14 16.72
N ALA A 363 -20.74 -9.91 15.64
CA ALA A 363 -21.69 -11.01 15.70
C ALA A 363 -21.30 -11.82 16.93
N GLU A 364 -22.17 -11.85 17.93
CA GLU A 364 -22.00 -12.67 19.12
C GLU A 364 -21.55 -14.04 18.65
N THR A 365 -20.38 -14.45 19.13
CA THR A 365 -19.90 -15.82 18.91
C THR A 365 -20.83 -16.69 19.76
N THR A 366 -21.95 -17.10 19.17
CA THR A 366 -22.79 -18.15 19.74
C THR A 366 -21.91 -19.40 19.88
N ALA A 367 -21.86 -19.86 21.12
CA ALA A 367 -21.05 -20.97 21.64
C ALA A 367 -21.16 -22.27 20.85
#